data_AF-A0A285II06-F1
#
_entry.id   AF-A0A285II06-F1
#
_cell.length_a   1.000
_cell.length_b   1.000
_cell.length_c   1.000
_cell.angle_alpha   90.00
_cell.angle_beta   90.00
_cell.angle_gamma   90.00
#
_symmetry.space_group_name_H-M   'P 1'
#
loop_
_entity.id
_entity.type
_entity.pdbx_description
1 polymer ?
#
loop_
_entity_poly.entity_id
_entity_poly.type
_entity_poly.pdbx_seq_one_letter_code
_entity_poly.pdbx_strand_id
1 'polypeptide(L)'
;MGLFSRLDKHMDLMTGMADRIGVDLDRALQNETMAASYRSAVLRCATCREAGACAQWQAAHGKAHVTPDYCRNAQWFSGISRSE
;
A
#
# COMPACT_ATOMS: atom_id res chain seq x y z
N MET A 1 17.83 -0.59 -12.87
CA MET A 1 17.20 -0.93 -11.56
C MET A 1 16.84 -2.41 -11.57
N GLY A 2 17.18 -3.16 -10.51
CA GLY A 2 16.86 -4.58 -10.40
C GLY A 2 15.43 -4.83 -9.91
N LEU A 3 14.96 -6.07 -10.05
CA LEU A 3 13.62 -6.49 -9.58
C LEU A 3 13.42 -6.20 -8.09
N PHE A 4 14.39 -6.56 -7.25
CA PHE A 4 14.33 -6.35 -5.80
C PHE A 4 14.15 -4.88 -5.43
N SER A 5 14.97 -3.98 -5.99
CA SER A 5 14.85 -2.54 -5.74
C SER A 5 13.49 -1.94 -6.13
N ARG A 6 12.80 -2.55 -7.12
CA ARG A 6 11.44 -2.15 -7.48
C ARG A 6 10.45 -2.63 -6.42
N LEU A 7 10.56 -3.88 -5.96
CA LEU A 7 9.70 -4.40 -4.92
C LEU A 7 9.83 -3.59 -3.63
N ASP A 8 11.06 -3.30 -3.19
CA ASP A 8 11.33 -2.51 -1.98
C ASP A 8 10.63 -1.14 -2.04
N LYS A 9 10.83 -0.41 -3.15
CA LYS A 9 10.15 0.88 -3.37
C LYS A 9 8.63 0.78 -3.28
N HIS A 10 8.06 -0.30 -3.81
CA HIS A 10 6.61 -0.48 -3.81
C HIS A 10 6.08 -1.00 -2.46
N MET A 11 6.89 -1.68 -1.66
CA MET A 11 6.59 -1.96 -0.26
C MET A 11 6.54 -0.66 0.54
N ASP A 12 7.52 0.24 0.36
CA ASP A 12 7.53 1.56 1.02
C ASP A 12 6.27 2.37 0.67
N LEU A 13 5.87 2.38 -0.61
CA LEU A 13 4.63 3.04 -1.03
C LEU A 13 3.38 2.39 -0.42
N MET A 14 3.35 1.07 -0.26
CA MET A 14 2.21 0.39 0.37
C MET A 14 2.11 0.70 1.86
N THR A 15 3.23 0.67 2.58
CA THR A 15 3.30 1.06 3.99
C THR A 15 2.88 2.52 4.17
N GLY A 16 3.46 3.44 3.40
CA GLY A 16 3.09 4.85 3.49
C GLY A 16 1.64 5.13 3.12
N MET A 17 1.04 4.36 2.22
CA MET A 17 -0.40 4.44 1.91
C MET A 17 -1.22 3.99 3.11
N ALA A 18 -0.89 2.85 3.72
CA ALA A 18 -1.58 2.31 4.89
C ALA A 18 -1.58 3.30 6.06
N ASP A 19 -0.42 3.88 6.39
CA ASP A 19 -0.27 4.85 7.47
C ASP A 19 -1.24 6.03 7.31
N ARG A 20 -1.32 6.56 6.08
CA ARG A 20 -2.15 7.73 5.78
C ARG A 20 -3.63 7.43 5.87
N ILE A 21 -4.04 6.24 5.44
CA ILE A 21 -5.45 5.81 5.50
C ILE A 21 -5.83 5.16 6.84
N GLY A 22 -4.90 5.09 7.81
CA GLY A 22 -5.14 4.50 9.12
C GLY A 22 -5.37 3.00 9.07
N VAL A 23 -4.64 2.28 8.21
CA VAL A 23 -4.62 0.81 8.17
C VAL A 23 -3.39 0.33 8.94
N ASP A 24 -3.61 -0.53 9.93
CA ASP A 24 -2.53 -1.16 10.70
C ASP A 24 -2.05 -2.42 9.97
N LEU A 25 -1.07 -2.26 9.09
CA LEU A 25 -0.48 -3.38 8.36
C LEU A 25 0.26 -4.34 9.30
N ASP A 26 0.96 -3.84 10.32
CA ASP A 26 1.74 -4.69 11.21
C ASP A 26 0.87 -5.70 11.95
N ARG A 27 -0.31 -5.25 12.41
CA ARG A 27 -1.33 -6.12 12.99
C ARG A 27 -1.97 -7.03 11.95
N ALA A 28 -2.31 -6.49 10.78
CA ALA A 28 -2.96 -7.27 9.71
C ALA A 28 -2.06 -8.43 9.23
N LEU A 29 -0.76 -8.20 9.12
CA LEU A 29 0.22 -9.16 8.62
C LEU A 29 0.58 -10.27 9.63
N GLN A 30 0.12 -10.20 10.88
CA GLN A 30 0.20 -11.34 11.82
C GLN A 30 -0.64 -12.53 11.35
N ASN A 31 -1.63 -12.31 10.48
CA ASN A 31 -2.39 -13.37 9.85
C ASN A 31 -1.70 -13.83 8.55
N GLU A 32 -1.36 -15.12 8.45
CA GLU A 32 -0.64 -15.67 7.30
C GLU A 32 -1.38 -15.50 5.96
N THR A 33 -2.71 -15.63 5.96
CA THR A 33 -3.52 -15.41 4.75
C THR A 33 -3.45 -13.95 4.31
N MET A 34 -3.47 -13.01 5.26
CA MET A 34 -3.29 -11.59 4.97
C MET A 34 -1.87 -11.30 4.49
N ALA A 35 -0.84 -11.91 5.10
CA ALA A 35 0.55 -11.75 4.67
C ALA A 35 0.77 -12.27 3.24
N ALA A 36 0.18 -13.40 2.87
CA ALA A 36 0.19 -13.90 1.49
C ALA A 36 -0.52 -12.92 0.54
N SER A 37 -1.71 -12.43 0.93
CA SER A 37 -2.47 -11.44 0.16
C SER A 37 -1.71 -10.12 -0.04
N TYR A 38 -0.97 -9.68 0.98
CA TYR A 38 -0.11 -8.49 0.90
C TYR A 38 1.04 -8.67 -0.10
N ARG A 39 1.72 -9.82 -0.11
CA ARG A 39 2.76 -10.11 -1.12
C ARG A 39 2.19 -10.00 -2.53
N SER A 40 1.00 -10.54 -2.78
CA SER A 40 0.30 -10.36 -4.06
C SER A 40 -0.06 -8.89 -4.36
N ALA A 41 -0.48 -8.13 -3.34
CA ALA A 41 -0.76 -6.70 -3.46
C ALA A 41 0.49 -5.87 -3.79
N VAL A 42 1.65 -6.21 -3.24
CA VAL A 42 2.95 -5.60 -3.57
C VAL A 42 3.35 -5.90 -5.00
N LEU A 43 3.23 -7.15 -5.46
CA LEU A 43 3.50 -7.51 -6.87
C LEU A 43 2.56 -6.76 -7.83
N ARG A 44 1.29 -6.63 -7.45
CA ARG A 44 0.30 -5.81 -8.16
C ARG A 44 0.72 -4.33 -8.15
N CYS A 45 1.14 -3.79 -7.02
CA CYS A 45 1.63 -2.41 -6.87
C CYS A 45 2.85 -2.17 -7.76
N ALA A 46 3.81 -3.09 -7.76
CA ALA A 46 5.05 -3.00 -8.51
C ALA A 46 4.78 -2.76 -9.99
N THR A 47 3.76 -3.41 -10.56
CA THR A 47 3.37 -3.24 -11.97
C THR A 47 2.58 -1.95 -12.26
N CYS A 48 2.29 -1.11 -11.27
CA CYS A 48 1.57 0.15 -11.45
C CYS A 48 2.42 1.20 -12.17
N ARG A 49 1.79 1.98 -13.05
CA ARG A 49 2.44 3.08 -13.79
C ARG A 49 2.43 4.41 -13.03
N GLU A 50 1.57 4.52 -12.01
CA GLU A 50 1.33 5.74 -11.22
C GLU A 50 2.16 5.81 -9.93
N ALA A 51 3.32 5.13 -9.87
CA ALA A 51 4.15 5.10 -8.67
C ALA A 51 4.66 6.50 -8.26
N GLY A 52 4.95 7.35 -9.25
CA GLY A 52 5.35 8.74 -9.01
C GLY A 52 4.19 9.58 -8.44
N ALA A 53 2.98 9.43 -8.99
CA ALA A 53 1.79 10.08 -8.47
C ALA A 53 1.47 9.62 -7.05
N CYS A 54 1.66 8.33 -6.74
CA CYS A 54 1.52 7.78 -5.39
C CYS A 54 2.43 8.49 -4.39
N ALA A 55 3.72 8.62 -4.71
CA ALA A 55 4.67 9.31 -3.84
C ALA A 55 4.30 10.79 -3.62
N GLN A 56 3.88 11.50 -4.67
CA GLN A 56 3.45 12.90 -4.57
C GLN A 56 2.18 13.04 -3.74
N TRP A 57 1.19 12.18 -3.94
CA TRP A 57 -0.03 12.15 -3.14
C TRP A 57 0.30 11.90 -1.66
N GLN A 58 1.19 10.96 -1.38
CA GLN A 58 1.65 10.67 -0.01
C GLN A 58 2.40 11.85 0.61
N ALA A 59 3.20 12.59 -0.15
CA ALA A 59 3.87 13.79 0.36
C ALA A 59 2.88 14.92 0.68
N ALA A 60 1.79 15.04 -0.08
CA ALA A 60 0.77 16.05 0.11
C ALA A 60 -0.25 15.73 1.21
N HIS A 61 -0.36 14.46 1.63
CA HIS A 61 -1.37 14.00 2.60
C HIS A 61 -0.71 13.33 3.80
N GLY A 62 -0.79 13.97 4.97
CA GLY A 62 -0.38 13.36 6.24
C GLY A 62 -1.39 12.33 6.76
N LYS A 63 -2.69 12.54 6.47
CA LYS A 63 -3.80 11.61 6.74
C LYS A 63 -4.82 11.70 5.62
N ALA A 64 -5.53 10.61 5.37
CA ALA A 64 -6.60 10.50 4.39
C ALA A 64 -7.64 9.46 4.84
N HIS A 65 -8.87 9.57 4.36
CA HIS A 65 -9.90 8.55 4.64
C HIS A 65 -9.92 7.43 3.59
N VAL A 66 -9.45 7.71 2.37
CA VAL A 66 -9.46 6.79 1.25
C VAL A 66 -8.16 6.87 0.47
N THR A 67 -7.84 5.81 -0.27
CA THR A 67 -6.75 5.82 -1.25
C THR A 67 -7.10 6.73 -2.42
N PRO A 68 -6.12 7.25 -3.18
CA PRO A 68 -6.41 7.92 -4.44
C PRO A 68 -7.04 6.94 -5.45
N ASP A 69 -7.85 7.46 -6.37
CA ASP A 69 -8.64 6.65 -7.33
C ASP A 69 -7.79 5.75 -8.24
N TYR A 70 -6.55 6.16 -8.54
CA TYR A 70 -5.62 5.36 -9.35
C TYR A 70 -4.98 4.20 -8.58
N CYS A 71 -5.19 4.10 -7.25
CA CYS A 71 -4.58 3.06 -6.44
C CYS A 71 -5.12 1.68 -6.83
N ARG A 72 -4.30 0.88 -7.51
CA ARG A 72 -4.63 -0.51 -7.88
C ARG A 72 -4.88 -1.45 -6.69
N ASN A 73 -4.59 -0.99 -5.47
CA ASN A 73 -4.82 -1.72 -4.23
C ASN A 73 -5.95 -1.11 -3.38
N ALA A 74 -6.71 -0.14 -3.91
CA ALA A 74 -7.82 0.50 -3.18
C ALA A 74 -8.78 -0.53 -2.56
N GLN A 75 -9.26 -1.48 -3.37
CA GLN A 75 -10.16 -2.53 -2.89
C GLN A 75 -9.49 -3.43 -1.84
N TRP A 76 -8.20 -3.74 -2.01
CA TRP A 76 -7.47 -4.56 -1.05
C TRP A 76 -7.37 -3.85 0.31
N PHE A 77 -7.01 -2.56 0.32
CA PHE A 77 -6.98 -1.75 1.53
C PHE A 77 -8.35 -1.61 2.19
N SER A 78 -9.43 -1.49 1.41
CA SER A 78 -10.79 -1.38 1.96
C SER A 78 -11.25 -2.61 2.74
N GLY A 79 -10.63 -3.77 2.51
CA GLY A 79 -10.92 -5.01 3.23
C GLY A 79 -10.14 -5.18 4.55
N ILE A 80 -9.31 -4.20 4.94
CA ILE A 80 -8.48 -4.28 6.14
C ILE A 80 -9.08 -3.38 7.22
N SER A 81 -9.10 -3.89 8.45
CA SER A 81 -9.50 -3.12 9.63
C SER A 81 -8.59 -1.89 9.79
N ARG A 82 -9.19 -0.78 10.20
CA ARG A 82 -8.46 0.46 10.49
C ARG A 82 -7.97 0.46 11.93
N SER A 83 -6.83 1.07 12.18
CA SER A 83 -6.37 1.39 13.54
C SER A 83 -7.31 2.44 14.14
N GLU A 84 -7.94 2.10 15.27
CA GLU A 84 -8.74 3.03 16.09
C GLU A 84 -7.86 4.09 16.76
#